data_AF-A0A957RL54-F1
#
_entry.id   AF-A0A957RL54-F1
#
_cell.length_a   1.000
_cell.length_b   1.000
_cell.length_c   1.000
_cell.angle_alpha   90.00
_cell.angle_beta   90.00
_cell.angle_gamma   90.00
#
_symmetry.space_group_name_H-M   'P 1'
#
loop_
_entity.id
_entity.type
_entity.pdbx_description
1 polymer ?
#
loop_
_entity_poly.entity_id
_entity_poly.type
_entity_poly.pdbx_seq_one_letter_code
_entity_poly.pdbx_strand_id
1 'polypeptide(L)'
;ETVTFDIYVKNVGDTTLTDITLTDSLPACVLSAPTGDNGDAALAPGEEWAYTCSAAIEVDTVNTARATGTDPRGTVWWDEDSVAIYVCID
;
A
#
# COMPACT_ATOMS: atom_id res chain seq x y z
N GLU A 1 5.30 -20.72 -3.64
CA GLU A 1 6.44 -19.97 -3.05
C GLU A 1 5.90 -18.87 -2.14
N THR A 2 6.63 -18.46 -1.09
CA THR A 2 6.23 -17.30 -0.29
C THR A 2 6.85 -16.06 -0.89
N VAL A 3 6.01 -15.11 -1.31
CA VAL A 3 6.43 -13.81 -1.84
C VAL A 3 6.22 -12.75 -0.77
N THR A 4 7.21 -11.89 -0.58
CA THR A 4 7.11 -10.70 0.27
C THR A 4 6.94 -9.47 -0.61
N PHE A 5 6.00 -8.61 -0.23
CA PHE A 5 5.70 -7.35 -0.90
C PHE A 5 6.12 -6.18 -0.01
N ASP A 6 6.90 -5.27 -0.58
CA ASP A 6 7.19 -3.96 -0.01
C ASP A 6 6.33 -2.92 -0.74
N ILE A 7 5.49 -2.21 0.00
CA ILE A 7 4.52 -1.24 -0.55
C ILE A 7 4.84 0.14 0.02
N TYR A 8 5.00 1.12 -0.87
CA TYR A 8 5.34 2.49 -0.52
C TYR A 8 4.19 3.43 -0.89
N VAL A 9 3.66 4.17 0.08
CA VAL A 9 2.61 5.17 -0.11
C VAL A 9 3.21 6.54 0.14
N LYS A 10 3.26 7.37 -0.90
CA LYS A 10 3.86 8.71 -0.85
C LYS A 10 2.88 9.80 -1.20
N ASN A 11 2.82 10.84 -0.39
CA ASN A 11 2.09 12.04 -0.78
C ASN A 11 2.96 12.92 -1.70
N VAL A 12 2.66 12.87 -3.00
CA VAL A 12 3.32 13.70 -4.02
C VAL A 12 2.63 15.06 -4.24
N GLY A 13 1.54 15.32 -3.52
CA GLY A 13 0.80 16.58 -3.56
C GLY A 13 1.41 17.66 -2.67
N ASP A 14 0.69 18.77 -2.54
CA ASP A 14 1.08 19.96 -1.75
C ASP A 14 0.31 20.09 -0.42
N THR A 15 -0.61 19.16 -0.15
CA THR A 15 -1.54 19.22 0.96
C THR A 15 -1.46 17.93 1.78
N THR A 16 -1.39 18.05 3.11
CA THR A 16 -1.40 16.91 4.03
C THR A 16 -2.68 16.09 3.88
N LEU A 17 -2.55 14.77 3.86
CA LEU A 17 -3.67 13.83 3.81
C LEU A 17 -3.85 13.15 5.18
N THR A 18 -5.10 12.96 5.60
CA THR A 18 -5.49 12.19 6.80
C THR A 18 -6.34 10.98 6.40
N ASP A 19 -6.77 10.17 7.37
CA ASP A 19 -7.58 8.98 7.14
C ASP A 19 -6.93 8.04 6.09
N ILE A 20 -5.62 7.86 6.24
CA ILE A 20 -4.83 7.04 5.32
C ILE A 20 -5.23 5.58 5.50
N THR A 21 -5.64 4.93 4.41
CA THR A 21 -5.90 3.49 4.40
C THR A 21 -5.14 2.83 3.27
N LEU A 22 -4.64 1.62 3.51
CA LEU A 22 -4.03 0.75 2.50
C LEU A 22 -4.76 -0.59 2.52
N THR A 23 -5.13 -1.07 1.35
CA THR A 23 -5.75 -2.37 1.14
C THR A 23 -4.96 -3.15 0.09
N ASP A 24 -5.01 -4.47 0.18
CA ASP A 24 -4.32 -5.36 -0.75
C ASP A 24 -5.32 -6.42 -1.27
N SER A 25 -5.21 -6.73 -2.56
CA SER A 25 -6.12 -7.66 -3.25
C SER A 25 -5.96 -9.11 -2.79
N LEU A 26 -4.81 -9.48 -2.21
CA LEU A 26 -4.53 -10.82 -1.73
C LEU A 26 -5.01 -10.96 -0.28
N PRO A 27 -6.00 -11.82 0.02
CA PRO A 27 -6.51 -11.98 1.38
C PRO A 27 -5.46 -12.48 2.39
N ALA A 28 -4.42 -13.16 1.89
CA ALA A 28 -3.30 -13.65 2.71
C ALA A 28 -2.25 -12.57 2.99
N CYS A 29 -2.25 -11.45 2.26
CA CYS A 29 -1.39 -10.30 2.51
C CYS A 29 -1.93 -9.53 3.73
N VAL A 30 -1.47 -9.91 4.92
CA VAL A 30 -1.74 -9.14 6.14
C VAL A 30 -0.72 -8.00 6.22
N LEU A 31 -1.16 -6.78 5.90
CA LEU A 31 -0.33 -5.58 5.91
C LEU A 31 0.20 -5.26 7.32
N SER A 32 1.46 -4.90 7.41
CA SER A 32 2.06 -4.33 8.62
C SER A 32 1.46 -2.96 8.96
N ALA A 33 1.75 -2.46 10.16
CA ALA A 33 1.63 -1.03 10.42
C ALA A 33 2.59 -0.24 9.50
N PRO A 34 2.27 1.02 9.13
CA PRO A 34 3.19 1.85 8.38
C PRO A 34 4.46 2.11 9.19
N THR A 35 5.58 2.10 8.48
CA THR A 35 6.82 2.75 8.93
C THR A 35 6.96 4.07 8.17
N GLY A 36 7.60 5.07 8.78
CA GLY A 36 7.74 6.41 8.18
C GLY A 36 6.74 7.44 8.69
N ASP A 37 5.64 7.01 9.31
CA ASP A 37 4.77 7.89 10.10
C ASP A 37 5.56 8.51 11.25
N ASN A 38 5.45 9.83 11.38
CA ASN A 38 6.08 10.61 12.43
C ASN A 38 5.28 10.59 13.75
N GLY A 39 4.11 9.93 13.76
CA GLY A 39 3.25 9.71 14.92
C GLY A 39 2.03 10.63 14.97
N ASP A 40 1.79 11.41 13.92
CA ASP A 40 0.60 12.26 13.77
C ASP A 40 -0.52 11.59 12.96
N ALA A 41 -0.27 10.39 12.42
CA ALA A 41 -1.19 9.64 11.57
C ALA A 41 -1.66 10.44 10.34
N ALA A 42 -0.84 11.36 9.85
CA ALA A 42 -1.09 12.18 8.68
C ALA A 42 0.06 12.06 7.69
N LEU A 43 -0.25 11.98 6.39
CA LEU A 43 0.77 11.88 5.34
C LEU A 43 1.05 13.27 4.79
N ALA A 44 2.09 13.93 5.32
CA ALA A 44 2.48 15.27 4.91
C ALA A 44 3.05 15.29 3.46
N PRO A 45 3.05 16.45 2.78
CA PRO A 45 3.68 16.57 1.46
C PRO A 45 5.13 16.08 1.47
N GLY A 46 5.44 15.13 0.59
CA GLY A 46 6.76 14.50 0.47
C GLY A 46 7.05 13.39 1.47
N GLU A 47 6.18 13.17 2.46
CA GLU A 47 6.25 12.03 3.38
C GLU A 47 5.89 10.73 2.64
N GLU A 48 6.53 9.65 3.06
CA GLU A 48 6.37 8.32 2.50
C GLU A 48 6.25 7.30 3.64
N TRP A 49 5.22 6.47 3.55
CA TRP A 49 5.00 5.36 4.48
C TRP A 49 5.25 4.04 3.78
N ALA A 50 5.99 3.15 4.43
CA ALA A 50 6.29 1.82 3.92
C ALA A 50 5.55 0.74 4.73
N TYR A 51 4.98 -0.21 4.00
CA TYR A 51 4.23 -1.35 4.50
C TYR A 51 4.83 -2.63 3.94
N THR A 52 4.65 -3.73 4.67
CA THR A 52 5.07 -5.04 4.22
C THR A 52 3.96 -6.07 4.41
N CYS A 53 3.92 -7.08 3.55
CA CYS A 53 3.16 -8.30 3.79
C CYS A 53 3.81 -9.48 3.07
N SER A 54 3.41 -10.70 3.42
CA SER A 54 3.83 -11.90 2.71
C SER A 54 2.63 -12.78 2.40
N ALA A 55 2.63 -13.41 1.23
CA ALA A 55 1.59 -14.36 0.81
C ALA A 55 2.22 -15.59 0.15
N ALA A 56 1.61 -16.76 0.37
CA ALA A 56 1.94 -17.95 -0.38
C ALA A 56 1.24 -17.90 -1.75
N ILE A 57 2.02 -17.95 -2.82
CA ILE A 57 1.55 -17.92 -4.21
C ILE A 57 1.80 -19.29 -4.85
N GLU A 58 0.73 -19.93 -5.30
CA GLU A 58 0.76 -21.29 -5.89
C GLU A 58 0.38 -21.32 -7.37
N VAL A 59 -0.29 -20.27 -7.86
CA VAL A 59 -0.70 -20.09 -9.25
C VAL A 59 -0.40 -18.66 -9.67
N ASP A 60 -0.30 -18.42 -10.98
CA ASP A 60 -0.17 -17.07 -11.53
C ASP A 60 -1.19 -16.12 -10.89
N THR A 61 -0.69 -15.04 -10.32
CA THR A 61 -1.46 -14.15 -9.46
C THR A 61 -1.05 -12.71 -9.75
N VAL A 62 -2.02 -11.81 -9.75
CA VAL A 62 -1.74 -10.36 -9.71
C VAL A 62 -2.04 -9.88 -8.31
N ASN A 63 -1.06 -9.21 -7.69
CA ASN A 63 -1.30 -8.47 -6.47
C ASN A 63 -1.52 -6.99 -6.82
N THR A 64 -2.62 -6.41 -6.35
CA THR A 64 -2.95 -4.97 -6.43
C THR A 64 -3.05 -4.38 -5.02
N ALA A 65 -2.25 -3.36 -4.74
CA ALA A 65 -2.34 -2.54 -3.53
C ALA A 65 -3.06 -1.23 -3.85
N ARG A 66 -3.97 -0.78 -2.97
CA ARG A 66 -4.74 0.46 -3.13
C ARG A 66 -4.67 1.31 -1.87
N ALA A 67 -4.18 2.54 -2.01
CA ALA A 67 -4.10 3.52 -0.95
C ALA A 67 -5.20 4.58 -1.10
N THR A 68 -5.71 5.11 0.01
CA THR A 68 -6.61 6.26 0.06
C THR A 68 -6.15 7.27 1.10
N GLY A 69 -6.50 8.54 0.91
CA GLY A 69 -6.33 9.59 1.92
C GLY A 69 -7.29 10.75 1.67
N THR A 70 -7.58 11.53 2.70
CA THR A 70 -8.53 12.64 2.67
C THR A 70 -7.80 13.97 2.87
N ASP A 71 -8.08 14.95 2.00
CA ASP A 71 -7.52 16.30 2.15
C ASP A 71 -8.34 17.16 3.14
N PRO A 72 -7.85 18.34 3.58
CA PRO A 72 -8.56 19.23 4.51
C PRO A 72 -9.89 19.80 3.97
N ARG A 73 -10.19 19.63 2.67
CA ARG A 73 -11.47 20.00 2.07
C ARG A 73 -12.46 18.84 2.08
N GLY A 74 -12.06 17.66 2.58
CA GLY A 74 -12.84 16.43 2.58
C GLY A 74 -12.80 15.66 1.27
N THR A 75 -11.91 16.02 0.34
CA THR A 75 -11.73 15.27 -0.92
C THR A 75 -10.95 14.00 -0.64
N VAL A 76 -11.47 12.86 -1.09
CA VAL A 76 -10.76 11.58 -1.02
C VAL A 76 -9.92 11.40 -2.28
N TRP A 77 -8.62 11.21 -2.08
CA TRP A 77 -7.64 10.84 -3.09
C TRP A 77 -7.32 9.36 -2.93
N TRP A 78 -7.03 8.69 -4.05
CA TRP A 78 -6.66 7.28 -4.04
C TRP A 78 -5.70 6.99 -5.20
N ASP A 79 -4.90 5.96 -5.01
CA ASP A 79 -3.99 5.42 -6.03
C ASP A 79 -3.91 3.90 -5.88
N GLU A 80 -3.56 3.21 -6.95
CA GLU A 80 -3.36 1.76 -6.96
C GLU A 80 -2.16 1.35 -7.80
N ASP A 81 -1.45 0.31 -7.36
CA ASP A 81 -0.34 -0.28 -8.11
C ASP A 81 -0.47 -1.81 -8.11
N SER A 82 0.02 -2.45 -9.16
CA SER A 82 -0.11 -3.90 -9.36
C SER A 82 1.15 -4.56 -9.85
N VAL A 83 1.40 -5.78 -9.35
CA VAL A 83 2.49 -6.64 -9.79
C VAL A 83 1.96 -8.03 -10.15
N ALA A 84 2.42 -8.57 -11.28
CA ALA A 84 2.11 -9.93 -11.71
C ALA A 84 3.22 -10.89 -11.27
N ILE A 85 2.82 -11.99 -10.61
CA ILE A 85 3.68 -13.10 -10.19
C ILE A 85 3.31 -14.30 -11.05
N TYR A 86 4.31 -14.84 -11.74
CA TYR A 86 4.16 -16.04 -12.56
C TYR A 86 4.83 -17.22 -11.86
N VAL A 87 4.09 -18.31 -11.67
CA VAL A 87 4.58 -19.54 -11.05
C VAL A 87 4.89 -20.54 -12.15
N CYS A 88 6.17 -20.80 -12.40
CA CYS A 88 6.60 -21.87 -13.30
C CYS A 88 6.36 -23.22 -12.64
N ILE A 89 5.70 -24.13 -13.36
CA ILE A 89 5.61 -25.54 -12.97
C ILE A 89 6.73 -26.27 -13.71
N ASP A 90 7.74 -26.73 -12.97
CA ASP A 90 8.84 -27.55 -13.49
C ASP A 90 8.40 -28.99 -13.79
#